data_AF-A0A9X1T9V4-F1
#
_entry.id   AF-A0A9X1T9V4-F1
#
_cell.length_a   1.000
_cell.length_b   1.000
_cell.length_c   1.000
_cell.angle_alpha   90.00
_cell.angle_beta   90.00
_cell.angle_gamma   90.00
#
_symmetry.space_group_name_H-M   'P 1'
#
loop_
_entity.id
_entity.type
_entity.pdbx_description
1 polymer ?
#
loop_
_entity_poly.entity_id
_entity_poly.type
_entity_poly.pdbx_seq_one_letter_code
_entity_poly.pdbx_strand_id
1 'polypeptide(L)' 'MKPYFAYLIILISAFTTSTLHGQQASEWISLFDGKTTDSLRGYKMSGFPNEAWTVEDGAPVAQRGVIEGLKVI' A
#
# COMPACT_ATOMS: atom_id res chain seq x y z
N MET A 1 38.14 42.88 -2.39
CA MET A 1 37.32 42.14 -1.41
C MET A 1 38.05 40.84 -1.08
N LYS A 2 38.24 40.51 0.21
CA LYS A 2 39.13 39.41 0.65
C LYS A 2 38.44 38.04 0.46
N PRO A 3 39.16 36.96 0.11
CA PRO A 3 38.59 35.69 -0.36
C PRO A 3 37.82 34.89 0.72
N TYR A 4 37.79 35.36 1.97
CA TYR A 4 37.01 34.78 3.06
C TYR A 4 35.51 34.61 2.72
N PHE A 5 34.97 35.46 1.84
CA PHE A 5 33.61 35.32 1.33
C PHE A 5 33.38 34.05 0.51
N ALA A 6 34.37 33.61 -0.28
CA ALA A 6 34.27 32.38 -1.06
C ALA A 6 34.31 31.13 -0.15
N TYR A 7 35.13 31.15 0.91
CA TYR A 7 35.17 30.08 1.90
C TYR A 7 33.86 29.96 2.69
N LEU A 8 33.20 31.10 2.99
CA LEU A 8 31.90 31.10 3.65
C LEU A 8 30.80 30.49 2.78
N ILE A 9 30.80 30.76 1.47
CA ILE A 9 29.86 30.15 0.51
C ILE A 9 30.07 28.63 0.43
N ILE A 10 31.33 28.17 0.39
CA ILE A 10 31.65 26.74 0.36
C ILE A 10 31.18 26.05 1.65
N LEU A 11 31.41 26.66 2.81
CA LEU A 11 31.01 26.12 4.10
C LEU A 11 29.47 25.99 4.23
N ILE A 12 28.73 26.98 3.74
CA ILE A 12 27.26 26.97 3.74
C ILE A 12 26.73 25.89 2.78
N SER A 13 27.33 25.73 1.59
CA SER A 13 26.90 24.70 0.62
C SER A 13 27.12 23.27 1.12
N ALA A 14 28.17 23.03 1.91
CA ALA A 14 28.45 21.74 2.51
C ALA A 14 27.44 21.36 3.62
N PHE A 15 26.83 22.35 4.27
CA PHE A 15 25.87 22.12 5.37
C PHE A 15 24.45 21.82 4.86
N THR A 16 24.09 22.27 3.66
CA THR A 16 22.73 22.10 3.11
C THR A 16 22.46 20.71 2.51
N THR A 17 23.49 19.89 2.26
CA THR A 17 23.31 18.55 1.66
C THR A 17 23.04 17.46 2.71
N SER A 18 23.26 17.74 4.00
CA SER A 18 23.22 16.72 5.06
C SER A 18 21.84 16.51 5.69
N THR A 19 20.82 17.32 5.34
CA THR A 19 19.53 17.35 6.07
C THR A 19 18.35 16.72 5.32
N LEU A 20 18.57 16.03 4.19
CA LEU A 20 17.51 15.33 3.44
C LEU A 20 17.57 13.79 3.62
N HIS A 21 17.52 13.31 4.85
CA HIS A 21 17.20 11.90 5.12
C HIS A 21 15.93 11.82 5.97
N GLY A 22 14.90 12.54 5.54
CA GLY A 22 13.57 12.51 6.14
C GLY A 22 12.75 11.38 5.54
N GLN A 23 12.71 10.25 6.25
CA GLN A 23 11.60 9.29 6.28
C GLN A 23 11.14 8.79 4.90
N GLN A 24 11.69 7.66 4.43
CA GLN A 24 11.00 6.85 3.43
C GLN A 24 9.61 6.54 3.97
N ALA A 25 8.58 7.19 3.43
CA ALA A 25 7.21 6.82 3.69
C ALA A 25 7.11 5.34 3.31
N SER A 26 6.77 4.47 4.25
CA SER A 26 6.52 3.06 3.94
C SER A 26 5.47 3.04 2.84
N GLU A 27 5.84 2.54 1.66
CA GLU A 27 4.89 2.44 0.56
C GLU A 27 3.77 1.49 0.98
N TRP A 28 2.52 1.95 0.86
CA TRP A 28 1.37 1.09 1.07
C TRP A 28 1.34 0.03 -0.01
N ILE A 29 1.18 -1.24 0.40
CA ILE A 29 1.04 -2.36 -0.52
C ILE A 29 -0.46 -2.63 -0.70
N SER A 30 -0.93 -2.55 -1.95
CA SER A 30 -2.30 -2.96 -2.28
C SER A 30 -2.38 -4.48 -2.33
N LEU A 31 -3.20 -5.08 -1.47
CA LEU A 31 -3.46 -6.52 -1.45
C LEU A 31 -4.57 -6.95 -2.42
N PHE A 32 -5.31 -5.98 -2.94
CA PHE A 32 -6.39 -6.19 -3.89
C PHE A 32 -6.30 -5.11 -4.96
N ASP A 33 -6.45 -5.51 -6.22
CA ASP A 33 -6.31 -4.66 -7.41
C ASP A 33 -7.66 -4.09 -7.90
N GLY A 34 -8.76 -4.42 -7.21
CA GLY A 34 -10.11 -4.05 -7.63
C GLY A 34 -10.70 -4.96 -8.71
N LYS A 35 -10.04 -6.05 -9.09
CA LYS A 35 -10.41 -6.86 -10.26
C LYS A 35 -10.30 -8.36 -10.02
N THR A 36 -9.17 -8.82 -9.51
CA THR A 36 -8.83 -10.24 -9.42
C THR A 36 -8.71 -10.70 -7.98
N THR A 37 -9.04 -11.97 -7.75
CA THR A 37 -9.00 -12.59 -6.42
C THR A 37 -7.92 -13.67 -6.34
N ASP A 38 -6.98 -13.69 -7.29
CA ASP A 38 -5.98 -14.74 -7.47
C ASP A 38 -5.06 -14.90 -6.25
N SER A 39 -4.83 -13.81 -5.52
CA SER A 39 -4.03 -13.77 -4.29
C SER A 39 -4.87 -13.89 -3.01
N LEU A 40 -6.18 -14.12 -3.13
CA LEU A 40 -7.12 -14.17 -2.02
C LEU A 40 -7.74 -15.58 -1.90
N ARG A 41 -8.09 -15.98 -0.68
CA ARG A 41 -8.78 -17.26 -0.42
C ARG A 41 -9.70 -17.15 0.78
N GLY A 42 -10.67 -18.05 0.85
CA GLY A 42 -11.53 -18.19 2.03
C GLY A 42 -10.75 -18.69 3.25
N TYR A 43 -11.19 -18.31 4.45
CA TYR A 43 -10.65 -18.86 5.68
C TYR A 43 -10.82 -20.38 5.70
N LYS A 44 -9.73 -21.12 5.96
CA LYS A 44 -9.65 -22.59 5.89
C LYS A 44 -9.99 -23.21 4.52
N MET A 45 -10.03 -22.42 3.45
CA MET A 45 -10.24 -22.91 2.08
C MET A 45 -8.94 -22.88 1.29
N SER A 46 -8.83 -23.70 0.25
CA SER A 46 -7.69 -23.70 -0.68
C SER A 46 -7.77 -22.58 -1.74
N GLY A 47 -8.96 -22.00 -1.96
CA GLY A 47 -9.19 -20.98 -2.99
C GLY A 47 -10.20 -19.92 -2.58
N PHE A 48 -10.44 -18.98 -3.49
CA PHE A 48 -11.42 -17.91 -3.31
C PHE A 48 -12.86 -18.43 -3.44
N PRO A 49 -13.77 -18.10 -2.51
CA PRO A 49 -15.17 -18.54 -2.55
C PRO A 49 -16.01 -17.73 -3.55
N ASN A 50 -15.84 -18.00 -4.85
CA ASN A 50 -16.50 -17.28 -5.96
C ASN A 50 -18.05 -17.34 -5.93
N GLU A 51 -18.63 -18.32 -5.24
CA GLU A 51 -20.09 -18.40 -5.08
C GLU A 51 -20.62 -17.42 -4.03
N ALA A 52 -19.82 -17.12 -3.00
CA ALA A 52 -20.23 -16.27 -1.88
C ALA A 52 -19.79 -14.80 -2.05
N TRP A 53 -18.85 -14.53 -2.95
CA TRP A 53 -18.28 -13.21 -3.18
C TRP A 53 -18.11 -12.93 -4.66
N THR A 54 -18.41 -11.70 -5.08
CA THR A 54 -18.21 -11.21 -6.44
C THR A 54 -17.54 -9.84 -6.39
N VAL A 55 -16.70 -9.51 -7.38
CA VAL A 55 -16.13 -8.16 -7.49
C VAL A 55 -17.12 -7.28 -8.26
N GLU A 56 -17.64 -6.26 -7.59
CA GLU A 56 -18.58 -5.28 -8.15
C GLU A 56 -18.01 -3.87 -7.91
N ASP A 57 -17.94 -3.06 -8.96
CA ASP A 57 -17.42 -1.68 -8.92
C ASP A 57 -16.06 -1.52 -8.20
N GLY A 58 -15.19 -2.52 -8.34
CA GLY A 58 -13.85 -2.49 -7.71
C GLY A 58 -13.81 -2.96 -6.26
N ALA A 59 -14.89 -3.54 -5.73
CA ALA A 59 -14.98 -4.01 -4.36
C ALA A 59 -15.49 -5.48 -4.28
N PRO A 60 -14.99 -6.32 -3.36
CA PRO A 60 -15.59 -7.62 -3.09
C PRO A 60 -16.92 -7.43 -2.35
N VAL A 61 -18.01 -7.91 -2.94
CA VAL A 61 -19.37 -7.84 -2.42
C VAL A 61 -19.85 -9.24 -2.09
N ALA A 62 -20.45 -9.39 -0.91
CA ALA A 62 -20.94 -10.69 -0.43
C ALA A 62 -22.34 -11.00 -0.99
N GLN A 63 -22.51 -12.21 -1.52
CA GLN A 63 -23.75 -12.67 -2.13
C GLN A 63 -24.71 -13.22 -1.08
N ARG A 64 -25.67 -12.40 -0.64
CA ARG A 64 -26.59 -12.65 0.50
C ARG A 64 -27.23 -14.05 0.51
N GLY A 65 -27.63 -14.58 -0.64
CA GLY A 65 -28.26 -15.91 -0.73
C GLY A 65 -27.36 -17.09 -0.41
N VAL A 66 -26.03 -16.94 -0.55
CA VAL A 66 -25.04 -18.00 -0.32
C VAL A 66 -24.49 -17.96 1.10
N ILE A 67 -24.26 -16.75 1.63
CA ILE A 67 -23.75 -16.55 3.00
C ILE A 67 -24.75 -16.97 4.09
N GLU A 68 -26.07 -16.96 3.83
CA GLU A 68 -27.06 -17.47 4.79
C GLU A 68 -27.00 -19.00 4.96
N GLY A 69 -26.59 -19.73 3.90
CA GLY A 69 -26.29 -21.17 3.96
C GLY A 69 -24.95 -21.49 4.63
N LEU A 70 -24.07 -20.49 4.73
CA LEU A 70 -22.78 -20.54 5.43
C LEU A 70 -22.91 -20.08 6.90
N LYS A 71 -24.07 -20.34 7.53
CA LYS A 71 -24.25 -20.12 8.97
C LYS A 71 -23.19 -20.92 9.72
N VAL A 72 -22.22 -20.16 10.20
CA VAL A 72 -21.10 -20.59 11.04
C VAL A 72 -21.69 -21.43 12.18
N ILE A 73 -21.33 -22.71 12.19
CA ILE A 73 -21.38 -23.59 13.36
C ILE A 73 -20.95 -22.87 14.64
#